data_AF-A0A1Y3MDH8-F1
#
_entry.id   AF-A0A1Y3MDH8-F1
#
_cell.length_a   1.000
_cell.length_b   1.000
_cell.length_c   1.000
_cell.angle_alpha   90.00
_cell.angle_beta   90.00
_cell.angle_gamma   90.00
#
_symmetry.space_group_name_H-M   'P 1'
#
loop_
_entity.id
_entity.type
_entity.pdbx_description
1 polymer ?
#
loop_
_entity_poly.entity_id
_entity_poly.type
_entity_poly.pdbx_seq_one_letter_code
_entity_poly.pdbx_strand_id
1 'polypeptide(L)'
;MLLGILFVIALIVLALILFVVGILVKLLNYIFGLFIRRTTAHRLKLNEILYKKKVLQDKYNELNHVLVNSYVPAEFQDLGILEFLNKVIKQRRASTIPEAINLYVAEMHHQEQLNKITALEAQSNKKIKVLEQDLAKVHKAAKKAQKTADSAFFISILK
;
A
#
# COMPACT_ATOMS: atom_id res chain seq x y z
N MET A 1 -81.40 -42.65 -42.02
CA MET A 1 -81.14 -42.91 -40.58
C MET A 1 -79.68 -43.26 -40.29
N LEU A 2 -79.04 -44.17 -41.03
CA LEU A 2 -77.62 -44.55 -40.84
C LEU A 2 -76.61 -43.38 -40.89
N LEU A 3 -76.75 -42.46 -41.85
CA LEU A 3 -75.87 -41.27 -41.96
C LEU A 3 -75.95 -40.32 -40.75
N GLY A 4 -77.15 -40.18 -40.16
CA GLY A 4 -77.33 -39.36 -38.95
C GLY A 4 -76.69 -39.99 -37.72
N ILE A 5 -76.74 -41.31 -37.60
CA ILE A 5 -76.09 -42.06 -36.51
C ILE A 5 -74.57 -41.94 -36.60
N LEU A 6 -74.00 -42.09 -37.81
CA LEU A 6 -72.57 -41.91 -38.05
C LEU A 6 -72.07 -40.50 -37.71
N PHE A 7 -72.85 -39.46 -38.05
CA PHE A 7 -72.52 -38.08 -37.71
C PHE A 7 -72.49 -37.83 -36.19
N VAL A 8 -73.45 -38.39 -35.46
CA VAL A 8 -73.51 -38.27 -33.99
C VAL A 8 -72.30 -38.98 -33.35
N ILE A 9 -71.93 -40.17 -33.84
CA ILE A 9 -70.74 -40.89 -33.36
C ILE A 9 -69.47 -40.07 -33.61
N ALA A 10 -69.32 -39.47 -34.80
CA ALA A 10 -68.18 -38.62 -35.12
C ALA A 10 -68.06 -37.40 -34.17
N LEU A 11 -69.17 -36.76 -33.82
CA LEU A 11 -69.19 -35.65 -32.87
C LEU A 11 -68.78 -36.07 -31.45
N ILE A 12 -69.24 -37.25 -31.00
CA ILE A 12 -68.85 -37.78 -29.69
C ILE A 12 -67.34 -38.07 -29.64
N VAL A 13 -66.80 -38.67 -30.71
CA VAL A 13 -65.36 -38.94 -30.82
C VAL A 13 -64.55 -37.63 -30.84
N LEU A 14 -65.01 -36.62 -31.59
CA LEU A 14 -64.36 -35.30 -31.63
C LEU A 14 -64.35 -34.64 -30.24
N ALA A 15 -65.47 -34.69 -29.51
CA ALA A 15 -65.58 -34.12 -28.17
C ALA A 15 -64.64 -34.84 -27.17
N LEU A 16 -64.51 -36.16 -27.28
CA LEU A 16 -63.57 -36.96 -26.49
C LEU A 16 -62.12 -36.57 -26.77
N ILE A 17 -61.75 -36.40 -28.04
CA ILE A 17 -60.40 -35.97 -28.42
C ILE A 17 -60.10 -34.58 -27.85
N LEU A 18 -61.02 -33.63 -28.01
CA LEU A 18 -60.86 -32.27 -27.49
C LEU A 18 -60.74 -32.24 -25.96
N PHE A 19 -61.48 -33.11 -25.26
CA PHE A 19 -61.39 -33.26 -23.82
C PHE A 19 -60.01 -33.75 -23.38
N VAL A 20 -59.47 -34.78 -24.04
CA VAL A 20 -58.13 -35.32 -23.75
C VAL A 20 -57.05 -34.28 -24.03
N VAL A 21 -57.12 -33.58 -25.16
CA VAL A 21 -56.17 -32.50 -25.50
C VAL A 21 -56.24 -31.37 -24.47
N GLY A 22 -57.44 -30.98 -24.04
CA GLY A 22 -57.63 -29.94 -23.02
C GLY A 22 -56.99 -30.31 -21.67
N ILE A 23 -57.09 -31.57 -21.26
CA ILE A 23 -56.43 -32.08 -20.04
C ILE A 23 -54.90 -32.00 -20.19
N LEU A 24 -54.36 -32.46 -21.32
CA LEU A 24 -52.91 -32.45 -21.58
C LEU A 24 -52.33 -31.03 -21.55
N VAL A 25 -53.00 -30.06 -22.17
CA VAL A 25 -52.58 -28.65 -22.16
C VAL A 25 -52.59 -28.07 -20.75
N LYS A 26 -53.62 -28.35 -19.94
CA LYS A 26 -53.66 -27.93 -18.54
C LYS A 26 -52.52 -28.54 -17.73
N LEU A 27 -52.21 -29.82 -17.95
CA LEU A 27 -51.14 -30.52 -17.23
C LEU A 27 -49.77 -29.91 -17.55
N LEU A 28 -49.50 -29.63 -18.84
CA LEU A 28 -48.28 -28.95 -19.26
C LEU A 28 -48.16 -27.57 -18.61
N ASN A 29 -49.22 -26.77 -18.63
CA ASN A 29 -49.20 -25.42 -18.06
C ASN A 29 -48.94 -25.45 -16.54
N TYR A 30 -49.49 -26.43 -15.83
CA TYR A 30 -49.23 -26.66 -14.41
C TYR A 30 -47.75 -27.00 -14.14
N ILE A 31 -47.16 -27.91 -14.92
CA ILE A 31 -45.75 -28.33 -14.79
C ILE A 31 -44.81 -27.15 -15.09
N PHE A 32 -45.05 -26.41 -16.17
CA PHE A 32 -44.25 -25.23 -16.52
C PHE A 32 -44.33 -24.15 -15.44
N GLY A 33 -45.52 -23.88 -14.89
CA GLY A 33 -45.70 -22.92 -13.79
C GLY A 33 -44.91 -23.30 -12.54
N LEU A 34 -44.89 -24.59 -12.18
CA LEU A 34 -44.09 -25.12 -11.06
C LEU A 34 -42.59 -24.95 -11.28
N PHE A 35 -42.11 -25.18 -12.52
CA PHE A 35 -40.70 -25.06 -12.88
C PHE A 35 -40.22 -23.60 -12.85
N ILE A 36 -41.03 -22.66 -13.35
CA ILE A 36 -40.74 -21.21 -13.30
C ILE A 36 -40.68 -20.75 -11.84
N ARG A 37 -41.63 -21.17 -11.00
CA ARG A 37 -41.66 -20.75 -9.59
C ARG A 37 -40.45 -21.25 -8.81
N ARG A 38 -40.00 -22.48 -9.06
CA ARG A 38 -38.82 -23.08 -8.43
C ARG A 38 -37.53 -22.42 -8.88
N THR A 39 -37.39 -22.12 -10.18
CA THR A 39 -36.21 -21.44 -10.73
C THR A 39 -36.09 -19.99 -10.25
N THR A 40 -37.20 -19.26 -10.16
CA THR A 40 -37.21 -17.89 -9.60
C THR A 40 -36.83 -17.87 -8.12
N ALA A 41 -37.30 -18.83 -7.32
CA ALA A 41 -36.91 -18.94 -5.92
C ALA A 41 -35.40 -19.21 -5.73
N HIS A 42 -34.81 -20.06 -6.58
CA HIS A 42 -33.36 -20.27 -6.58
C HIS A 42 -32.57 -19.02 -7.00
N ARG A 43 -33.04 -18.28 -8.01
CA ARG A 43 -32.42 -17.01 -8.43
C ARG A 43 -32.48 -15.94 -7.34
N LEU A 44 -33.60 -15.82 -6.62
CA LEU A 44 -33.74 -14.91 -5.48
C LEU A 44 -32.73 -15.25 -4.38
N LYS A 45 -32.61 -16.54 -4.00
CA LYS A 45 -31.64 -16.98 -3.00
C LYS A 45 -30.20 -16.73 -3.44
N LEU A 46 -29.86 -16.98 -4.71
CA LEU A 46 -28.53 -16.70 -5.24
C LEU A 46 -28.18 -15.21 -5.20
N ASN A 47 -29.13 -14.34 -5.57
CA ASN A 47 -28.93 -12.90 -5.51
C ASN A 47 -28.75 -12.42 -4.05
N GLU A 48 -29.51 -12.97 -3.11
CA GLU A 48 -29.35 -12.66 -1.69
C GLU A 48 -27.96 -13.07 -1.16
N ILE A 49 -27.47 -14.26 -1.55
CA ILE A 49 -26.12 -14.73 -1.20
C ILE A 49 -25.05 -13.83 -1.83
N LEU A 50 -25.19 -13.47 -3.10
CA LEU A 50 -24.27 -12.57 -3.79
C LEU A 50 -24.21 -11.20 -3.14
N TYR A 51 -25.39 -10.66 -2.77
CA TYR A 51 -25.47 -9.39 -2.04
C TYR A 51 -24.77 -9.48 -0.69
N LYS A 52 -25.05 -10.52 0.11
CA LYS A 52 -24.39 -10.74 1.40
C LYS A 52 -22.87 -10.89 1.25
N LYS A 53 -22.41 -11.60 0.23
CA LYS A 53 -20.98 -11.72 -0.08
C LYS A 53 -20.34 -10.37 -0.38
N LYS A 54 -20.99 -9.54 -1.20
CA LYS A 54 -20.50 -8.19 -1.53
C LYS A 54 -20.38 -7.33 -0.27
N VAL A 55 -21.43 -7.26 0.54
CA VAL A 55 -21.43 -6.51 1.80
C VAL A 55 -20.32 -6.99 2.74
N LEU A 56 -20.09 -8.30 2.83
CA LEU A 56 -19.04 -8.87 3.67
C LEU A 56 -17.65 -8.49 3.17
N GLN A 57 -17.45 -8.47 1.85
CA GLN A 57 -16.19 -8.06 1.23
C GLN A 57 -15.92 -6.56 1.43
N ASP A 58 -16.95 -5.72 1.32
CA ASP A 58 -16.82 -4.29 1.59
C ASP A 58 -16.42 -4.04 3.05
N LYS A 59 -17.06 -4.74 4.01
CA LYS A 59 -16.67 -4.68 5.44
C LYS A 59 -15.25 -5.20 5.70
N TYR A 60 -14.84 -6.25 5.01
CA TYR A 60 -13.47 -6.76 5.12
C TYR A 60 -12.45 -5.74 4.65
N ASN A 61 -12.71 -5.07 3.51
CA ASN A 61 -11.83 -4.03 2.99
C ASN A 61 -11.74 -2.83 3.93
N GLU A 62 -12.86 -2.40 4.51
CA GLU A 62 -12.91 -1.34 5.51
C GLU A 62 -12.08 -1.70 6.76
N LEU A 63 -12.27 -2.92 7.28
CA LEU A 63 -11.52 -3.41 8.42
C LEU A 63 -10.02 -3.50 8.13
N ASN A 64 -9.64 -3.99 6.95
CA ASN A 64 -8.25 -4.07 6.53
C ASN A 64 -7.61 -2.68 6.43
N HIS A 65 -8.33 -1.69 5.91
CA HIS A 65 -7.87 -0.30 5.87
C HIS A 65 -7.65 0.28 7.28
N VAL A 66 -8.54 -0.01 8.23
CA VAL A 66 -8.37 0.41 9.64
C VAL A 66 -7.17 -0.28 10.27
N LEU A 67 -7.01 -1.60 10.08
CA LEU A 67 -5.88 -2.37 10.63
C LEU A 67 -4.53 -1.88 10.10
N VAL A 68 -4.41 -1.69 8.78
CA VAL A 68 -3.17 -1.17 8.17
C VAL A 68 -2.81 0.21 8.71
N ASN A 69 -3.79 1.05 8.98
CA ASN A 69 -3.57 2.38 9.55
C ASN A 69 -3.35 2.40 11.07
N SER A 70 -3.66 1.31 11.76
CA SER A 70 -3.58 1.21 13.23
C SER A 70 -2.43 0.34 13.72
N TYR A 71 -1.85 -0.49 12.84
CA TYR A 71 -0.79 -1.43 13.21
C TYR A 71 0.57 -0.72 13.31
N VAL A 72 1.15 -0.75 14.51
CA VAL A 72 2.54 -0.37 14.76
C VAL A 72 3.38 -1.65 14.92
N PRO A 73 4.36 -1.93 14.03
CA PRO A 73 5.25 -3.08 14.17
C PRO A 73 6.00 -3.07 15.50
N ALA A 74 6.32 -4.25 16.04
CA ALA A 74 6.91 -4.39 17.37
C ALA A 74 8.20 -3.56 17.59
N GLU A 75 9.02 -3.43 16.54
CA GLU A 75 10.26 -2.64 16.55
C GLU A 75 10.05 -1.12 16.73
N PHE A 76 8.83 -0.62 16.51
CA PHE A 76 8.45 0.79 16.67
C PHE A 76 7.54 1.05 17.88
N GLN A 77 7.40 0.09 18.79
CA GLN A 77 6.56 0.21 20.00
C GLN A 77 7.28 0.81 21.21
N ASP A 78 8.53 1.22 21.06
CA ASP A 78 9.25 1.96 22.10
C ASP A 78 8.55 3.29 22.41
N LEU A 79 8.55 3.69 23.69
CA LEU A 79 7.83 4.87 24.17
C LEU A 79 8.28 6.15 23.44
N GLY A 80 9.58 6.31 23.19
CA GLY A 80 10.11 7.49 22.49
C GLY A 80 9.69 7.53 21.01
N ILE A 81 9.59 6.36 20.38
CA ILE A 81 9.12 6.23 19.00
C ILE A 81 7.64 6.57 18.92
N LEU A 82 6.82 6.01 19.81
CA LEU A 82 5.38 6.28 19.86
C LEU A 82 5.07 7.76 20.09
N GLU A 83 5.86 8.45 20.92
CA GLU A 83 5.73 9.89 21.13
C GLU A 83 6.03 10.67 19.85
N PHE A 84 7.09 10.31 19.12
CA PHE A 84 7.40 10.88 17.82
C PHE A 84 6.26 10.66 16.81
N LEU A 85 5.77 9.42 16.69
CA LEU A 85 4.69 9.07 15.77
C LEU A 85 3.41 9.89 16.08
N ASN A 86 3.04 9.98 17.36
CA ASN A 86 1.89 10.79 17.78
C ASN A 86 2.10 12.28 17.46
N LYS A 87 3.31 12.80 17.65
CA LYS A 87 3.65 14.19 17.33
C LYS A 87 3.50 14.48 15.84
N VAL A 88 4.03 13.64 14.95
CA VAL A 88 3.96 13.88 13.49
C VAL A 88 2.53 13.74 12.96
N ILE A 89 1.73 12.82 13.53
CA ILE A 89 0.31 12.67 13.18
C ILE A 89 -0.48 13.90 13.65
N LYS A 90 -0.30 14.35 14.90
CA LYS A 90 -0.96 15.57 15.43
C LYS A 90 -0.60 16.82 14.63
N GLN A 91 0.63 16.91 14.14
CA GLN A 91 1.11 18.01 13.30
C GLN A 91 0.68 17.90 11.84
N ARG A 92 -0.10 16.86 11.46
CA ARG A 92 -0.52 16.57 10.08
C ARG A 92 0.66 16.42 9.10
N ARG A 93 1.84 16.06 9.60
CA ARG A 93 3.00 15.72 8.75
C ARG A 93 2.89 14.30 8.20
N ALA A 94 2.15 13.43 8.89
CA ALA A 94 1.76 12.11 8.43
C ALA A 94 0.25 11.93 8.65
N SER A 95 -0.39 11.26 7.70
CA SER A 95 -1.82 10.93 7.71
C SER A 95 -2.10 9.53 8.25
N THR A 96 -1.10 8.65 8.23
CA THR A 96 -1.21 7.24 8.63
C THR A 96 -0.02 6.83 9.51
N ILE A 97 -0.18 5.77 10.31
CA ILE A 97 0.93 5.22 11.12
C ILE A 97 2.11 4.76 10.26
N PRO A 98 1.95 4.04 9.13
CA PRO A 98 3.07 3.68 8.27
C PRO A 98 3.83 4.90 7.72
N GLU A 99 3.13 5.98 7.37
CA GLU A 99 3.76 7.22 6.91
C GLU A 99 4.55 7.90 8.04
N ALA A 100 4.02 7.89 9.27
CA ALA A 100 4.72 8.40 10.44
C ALA A 100 6.00 7.58 10.73
N ILE A 101 5.95 6.26 10.57
CA ILE A 101 7.12 5.37 10.71
C ILE A 101 8.18 5.70 9.65
N ASN A 102 7.79 5.91 8.39
CA ASN A 102 8.72 6.29 7.34
C ASN A 102 9.43 7.61 7.66
N LEU A 103 8.71 8.59 8.21
CA LEU A 103 9.30 9.85 8.66
C LEU A 103 10.30 9.63 9.81
N TYR A 104 9.98 8.75 10.75
CA TYR A 104 10.91 8.41 11.85
C TYR A 104 12.21 7.79 11.32
N VAL A 105 12.11 6.81 10.42
CA VAL A 105 13.28 6.16 9.81
C VAL A 105 14.12 7.16 9.01
N ALA A 106 13.48 8.07 8.28
CA ALA A 106 14.19 9.13 7.55
C ALA A 106 14.93 10.09 8.49
N GLU A 107 14.31 10.49 9.60
CA GLU A 107 14.92 11.36 10.61
C GLU A 107 16.15 10.68 11.26
N MET A 108 16.03 9.39 11.61
CA MET A 108 17.14 8.62 12.17
C MET A 108 18.33 8.51 11.20
N HIS A 109 18.06 8.24 9.92
CA HIS A 109 19.10 8.23 8.89
C HIS A 109 19.74 9.61 8.70
N HIS A 110 18.94 10.68 8.73
CA HIS A 110 19.45 12.03 8.61
C HIS A 110 20.37 12.40 9.79
N GLN A 111 19.96 12.05 11.01
CA GLN A 111 20.77 12.25 12.22
C GLN A 111 22.11 11.51 12.14
N GLU A 112 22.09 10.28 11.64
CA GLU A 112 23.31 9.47 11.44
C GLU A 112 24.26 10.12 10.42
N GLN A 113 23.72 10.68 9.34
CA GLN A 113 24.50 11.41 8.34
C GLN A 113 25.12 12.68 8.92
N LEU A 114 24.36 13.47 9.69
CA LEU A 114 24.88 14.68 10.36
C LEU A 114 26.02 14.34 11.33
N ASN A 115 25.89 13.24 12.08
CA ASN A 115 26.94 12.78 12.98
C ASN A 115 28.23 12.40 12.22
N LYS A 116 28.10 11.74 11.06
CA LYS A 116 29.24 11.40 10.18
C LYS A 116 29.92 12.65 9.64
N ILE A 117 29.15 13.63 9.15
CA ILE A 117 29.69 14.91 8.64
C ILE A 117 30.44 15.64 9.74
N THR A 118 29.84 15.77 10.92
CA THR A 118 30.45 16.45 12.07
C THR A 118 31.78 15.79 12.48
N ALA A 119 31.83 14.45 12.48
CA ALA A 119 33.05 13.71 12.77
C ALA A 119 34.15 13.94 11.71
N LEU A 120 33.77 13.96 10.43
CA LEU A 120 34.69 14.24 9.31
C LEU A 120 35.22 15.68 9.37
N GLU A 121 34.36 16.66 9.65
CA GLU A 121 34.77 18.06 9.83
C GLU A 121 35.74 18.22 11.00
N ALA A 122 35.46 17.59 12.13
CA ALA A 122 36.37 17.61 13.27
C ALA A 122 37.74 16.98 12.93
N GLN A 123 37.75 15.89 12.16
CA GLN A 123 38.99 15.27 11.68
C GLN A 123 39.74 16.16 10.69
N SER A 124 39.03 16.78 9.75
CA SER A 124 39.59 17.70 8.76
C SER A 124 40.23 18.92 9.45
N ASN A 125 39.51 19.55 10.38
CA ASN A 125 40.01 20.69 11.15
C ASN A 125 41.26 20.35 11.96
N LYS A 126 41.35 19.14 12.53
CA LYS A 126 42.58 18.69 13.18
C LYS A 126 43.75 18.59 12.20
N LYS A 127 43.54 18.02 11.01
CA LYS A 127 44.58 17.92 9.97
C LYS A 127 45.03 19.30 9.47
N ILE A 128 44.08 20.21 9.24
CA ILE A 128 44.38 21.59 8.81
C ILE A 128 45.27 22.28 9.84
N LYS A 129 44.94 22.20 11.14
CA LYS A 129 45.78 22.80 12.20
C LYS A 129 47.20 22.24 12.23
N VAL A 130 47.37 20.94 12.02
CA VAL A 130 48.71 20.33 11.95
C VAL A 130 49.48 20.87 10.73
N LEU A 131 48.84 20.92 9.56
CA LEU A 131 49.44 21.45 8.35
C LEU A 131 49.82 22.95 8.48
N GLU A 132 48.96 23.76 9.10
CA GLU A 132 49.25 25.17 9.39
C GLU A 132 50.46 25.34 10.32
N GLN A 133 50.57 24.49 11.35
CA GLN A 133 51.73 24.49 12.23
C GLN A 133 53.01 24.09 11.50
N ASP A 134 52.94 23.09 10.63
CA ASP A 134 54.10 22.64 9.86
C ASP A 134 54.51 23.66 8.81
N LEU A 135 53.56 24.31 8.12
CA LEU A 135 53.83 25.44 7.23
C LEU A 135 54.50 26.60 7.99
N ALA A 136 54.02 26.93 9.20
CA ALA A 136 54.63 27.98 10.02
C ALA A 136 56.07 27.62 10.44
N LYS A 137 56.36 26.34 10.74
CA LYS A 137 57.73 25.86 11.03
C LYS A 137 58.61 25.96 9.78
N VAL A 138 58.13 25.48 8.63
CA VAL A 138 58.85 25.54 7.35
C VAL A 138 59.15 26.98 6.98
N HIS A 139 58.19 27.90 7.11
CA HIS A 139 58.39 29.31 6.80
C HIS A 139 59.41 29.98 7.73
N LYS A 140 59.44 29.62 9.02
CA LYS A 140 60.48 30.08 9.95
C LYS A 140 61.86 29.52 9.59
N ALA A 141 61.94 28.25 9.22
CA ALA A 141 63.18 27.60 8.81
C ALA A 141 63.73 28.21 7.51
N ALA A 142 62.87 28.42 6.50
CA ALA A 142 63.22 29.08 5.25
C ALA A 142 63.74 30.51 5.48
N LYS A 143 63.07 31.30 6.33
CA LYS A 143 63.50 32.67 6.66
C LYS A 143 64.83 32.69 7.41
N LYS A 144 65.11 31.71 8.27
CA LYS A 144 66.42 31.55 8.91
C LYS A 144 67.49 31.17 7.88
N ALA A 145 67.24 30.16 7.07
CA ALA A 145 68.16 29.71 6.03
C ALA A 145 68.52 30.85 5.06
N GLN A 146 67.55 31.67 4.66
CA GLN A 146 67.78 32.83 3.81
C GLN A 146 68.69 33.87 4.48
N LYS A 147 68.44 34.23 5.74
CA LYS A 147 69.36 35.13 6.49
C LYS A 147 70.77 34.56 6.62
N THR A 148 70.90 33.26 6.84
CA THR A 148 72.20 32.60 6.92
C THR A 148 72.91 32.60 5.57
N ALA A 149 72.20 32.31 4.47
CA ALA A 149 72.72 32.36 3.12
C ALA A 149 73.16 33.78 2.73
N ASP A 150 72.33 34.79 3.01
CA ASP A 150 72.65 36.20 2.77
C ASP A 150 73.91 36.59 3.55
N SER A 151 73.99 36.23 4.84
CA SER A 151 75.18 36.51 5.65
C SER A 151 76.45 35.82 5.13
N ALA A 152 76.34 34.58 4.65
CA ALA A 152 77.46 33.84 4.07
C ALA A 152 77.90 34.43 2.72
N PHE A 153 76.94 34.92 1.93
CA PHE A 153 77.20 35.61 0.66
C PHE A 153 77.95 36.94 0.88
N PHE A 154 77.50 37.77 1.83
CA PHE A 154 78.22 39.01 2.19
C PHE A 154 79.65 38.73 2.66
N ILE A 155 79.87 37.68 3.44
CA ILE A 155 81.21 37.27 3.89
C ILE A 155 82.08 36.80 2.70
N SER A 156 81.51 36.14 1.70
CA SER A 156 82.26 35.71 0.51
C SER A 156 82.64 36.85 -0.45
N ILE A 157 81.94 37.99 -0.40
CA ILE A 157 82.24 39.17 -1.24
C ILE A 157 83.33 40.05 -0.62
N LEU A 158 83.45 40.05 0.72
CA LEU A 158 84.42 40.85 1.47
C LEU A 158 85.80 40.20 1.61
N LYS A 159 86.01 39.04 0.97
CA LYS A 159 87.25 38.25 1.02
C LYS A 159 87.94 38.28 -0.34
#